data_AF-F2DJ86-F1
#
_entry.id   AF-F2DJ86-F1
#
_cell.length_a   1.000
_cell.length_b   1.000
_cell.length_c   1.000
_cell.angle_alpha   90.00
_cell.angle_beta   90.00
_cell.angle_gamma   90.00
#
_symmetry.space_group_name_H-M   'P 1'
#
loop_
_entity.id
_entity.type
_entity.pdbx_description
1 polymer ?
#
loop_
_entity_poly.entity_id
_entity_poly.type
_entity_poly.pdbx_seq_one_letter_code
_entity_poly.pdbx_strand_id
1 'polypeptide(L)'
;MQEPHSRTTNLLTDLFHNLAGKWTLERKLQSADPSEPSGNCKGEATFTITQPSPVLAEDGSLQLADAELLYHEQGEFEMTASTQSQGNILKFAFSRKYIWRLQKAQDVNTISVWFTKPGTNVIDYLFHKIDIPVRSEEDDKASFQEIVLDGSGGHLCVEDFYSSSYSFHLNTPSKGSDVLSWFTTTHEVRGPKKDQLIETTFSRP
;
A
#
# COMPACT_ATOMS: atom_id res chain seq x y z
N MET A 1 0.65 -20.57 -25.77
CA MET A 1 -0.69 -19.97 -25.60
C MET A 1 -1.07 -20.23 -24.16
N GLN A 2 -0.78 -19.27 -23.26
CA GLN A 2 -1.16 -19.38 -21.85
C GLN A 2 -2.61 -18.94 -21.72
N GLU A 3 -3.41 -19.70 -20.97
CA GLU A 3 -4.81 -19.37 -20.67
C GLU A 3 -4.89 -17.99 -20.00
N PRO A 4 -5.83 -17.11 -20.39
CA PRO A 4 -5.91 -15.73 -19.89
C PRO A 4 -6.08 -15.63 -18.36
N HIS A 5 -6.66 -16.65 -17.73
CA HIS A 5 -6.80 -16.74 -16.27
C HIS A 5 -5.45 -16.94 -15.54
N SER A 6 -4.45 -17.53 -16.23
CA SER A 6 -3.13 -17.81 -15.67
C SER A 6 -2.23 -16.56 -15.64
N ARG A 7 -2.38 -15.63 -16.58
CA ARG A 7 -1.55 -14.42 -16.65
C ARG A 7 -1.93 -13.42 -15.54
N THR A 8 -3.24 -13.24 -15.33
CA THR A 8 -3.80 -12.34 -14.31
C THR A 8 -3.42 -12.71 -12.88
N THR A 9 -3.52 -14.00 -12.53
CA THR A 9 -3.13 -14.52 -11.21
C THR A 9 -1.62 -14.42 -10.97
N ASN A 10 -0.81 -14.60 -12.01
CA ASN A 10 0.64 -14.43 -11.95
C ASN A 10 1.03 -12.95 -11.75
N LEU A 11 0.36 -12.01 -12.41
CA LEU A 11 0.70 -10.59 -12.32
C LEU A 11 0.56 -10.02 -10.89
N LEU A 12 -0.52 -10.36 -10.17
CA LEU A 12 -0.67 -9.91 -8.77
C LEU A 12 0.34 -10.58 -7.84
N THR A 13 0.64 -11.86 -8.10
CA THR A 13 1.67 -12.59 -7.35
C THR A 13 3.04 -11.93 -7.56
N ASP A 14 3.40 -11.62 -8.80
CA ASP A 14 4.66 -10.98 -9.17
C ASP A 14 4.74 -9.57 -8.58
N LEU A 15 3.65 -8.79 -8.65
CA LEU A 15 3.55 -7.49 -7.99
C LEU A 15 3.89 -7.59 -6.51
N PHE A 16 3.26 -8.53 -5.79
CA PHE A 16 3.49 -8.71 -4.36
C PHE A 16 4.96 -9.02 -4.04
N HIS A 17 5.59 -9.92 -4.79
CA HIS A 17 7.01 -10.22 -4.59
C HIS A 17 7.92 -9.05 -4.96
N ASN A 18 7.56 -8.29 -5.98
CA ASN A 18 8.29 -7.09 -6.38
C ASN A 18 8.24 -5.97 -5.33
N LEU A 19 7.27 -5.94 -4.41
CA LEU A 19 7.26 -4.96 -3.31
C LEU A 19 8.47 -5.12 -2.39
N ALA A 20 9.06 -6.32 -2.28
CA ALA A 20 10.17 -6.59 -1.37
C ALA A 20 11.36 -5.64 -1.58
N GLY A 21 12.06 -5.36 -0.48
CA GLY A 21 13.22 -4.48 -0.45
C GLY A 21 12.91 -3.06 0.00
N LYS A 22 13.83 -2.14 -0.30
CA LYS A 22 13.80 -0.75 0.15
C LYS A 22 13.15 0.17 -0.89
N TRP A 23 12.55 1.24 -0.38
CA TRP A 23 11.89 2.28 -1.12
C TRP A 23 12.16 3.64 -0.47
N THR A 24 12.43 4.64 -1.30
CA THR A 24 12.32 6.05 -0.91
C THR A 24 10.84 6.40 -0.75
N LEU A 25 10.50 7.08 0.34
CA LEU A 25 9.13 7.49 0.67
C LEU A 25 9.04 9.01 0.69
N GLU A 26 8.21 9.57 -0.18
CA GLU A 26 7.81 10.98 -0.13
C GLU A 26 6.30 11.06 0.07
N ARG A 27 5.86 11.78 1.11
CA ARG A 27 4.45 11.86 1.48
C ARG A 27 4.02 13.30 1.64
N LYS A 28 2.81 13.60 1.21
CA LYS A 28 2.11 14.85 1.48
C LYS A 28 0.88 14.56 2.33
N LEU A 29 0.75 15.29 3.44
CA LEU A 29 -0.38 15.24 4.35
C LEU A 29 -1.11 16.58 4.27
N GLN A 30 -2.39 16.54 3.93
CA GLN A 30 -3.24 17.72 3.90
C GLN A 30 -4.47 17.47 4.77
N SER A 31 -4.78 18.40 5.66
CA SER A 31 -6.06 18.41 6.37
C SER A 31 -6.86 19.65 6.03
N ALA A 32 -8.17 19.50 5.86
CA ALA A 32 -9.06 20.64 5.74
C ALA A 32 -9.35 21.31 7.10
N ASP A 33 -9.11 20.60 8.21
CA ASP A 33 -9.18 21.15 9.56
C ASP A 33 -7.86 21.87 9.91
N PRO A 34 -7.87 23.20 10.16
CA PRO A 34 -6.65 23.94 10.47
C PRO A 34 -6.04 23.60 11.85
N SER A 35 -6.77 22.86 12.70
CA SER A 35 -6.25 22.34 13.97
C SER A 35 -5.50 21.02 13.81
N GLU A 36 -5.64 20.36 12.66
CA GLU A 36 -4.93 19.14 12.31
C GLU A 36 -3.65 19.45 11.52
N PRO A 37 -2.58 18.64 11.67
CA PRO A 37 -1.33 18.90 11.00
C PRO A 37 -1.44 18.69 9.48
N SER A 38 -0.85 19.60 8.73
CA SER A 38 -0.55 19.44 7.30
C SER A 38 0.96 19.57 7.10
N GLY A 39 1.52 18.92 6.09
CA GLY A 39 2.96 18.92 5.88
C GLY A 39 3.45 17.87 4.92
N ASN A 40 4.78 17.70 4.89
CA ASN A 40 5.44 16.74 4.02
C ASN A 40 6.26 15.77 4.86
N CYS A 41 6.27 14.50 4.48
CA CYS A 41 7.17 13.51 5.06
C CYS A 41 8.20 13.07 4.03
N LYS A 42 9.44 12.88 4.48
CA LYS A 42 10.49 12.21 3.71
C LYS A 42 11.10 11.11 4.55
N GLY A 43 11.32 9.96 3.94
CA GLY A 43 11.85 8.81 4.65
C GLY A 43 12.09 7.62 3.75
N GLU A 44 12.12 6.44 4.37
CA GLU A 44 12.28 5.16 3.71
C GLU A 44 11.17 4.21 4.16
N ALA A 45 10.77 3.32 3.25
CA ALA A 45 9.99 2.14 3.57
C ALA A 45 10.75 0.88 3.18
N THR A 46 10.62 -0.17 3.99
CA THR A 46 11.18 -1.49 3.70
C THR A 46 10.10 -2.55 3.80
N PHE A 47 9.98 -3.37 2.76
CA PHE A 47 9.18 -4.59 2.77
C PHE A 47 10.11 -5.78 2.98
N THR A 48 10.02 -6.40 4.16
CA THR A 48 10.84 -7.55 4.56
C THR A 48 10.05 -8.84 4.45
N ILE A 49 10.54 -9.84 3.72
CA ILE A 49 9.89 -11.15 3.63
C ILE A 49 9.90 -11.83 5.01
N THR A 50 8.75 -12.31 5.46
CA THR A 50 8.58 -13.02 6.74
C THR A 50 7.96 -14.40 6.54
N GLN A 51 7.98 -15.22 7.60
CA GLN A 51 7.21 -16.46 7.58
C GLN A 51 5.72 -16.14 7.53
N PRO A 52 4.96 -16.71 6.57
CA PRO A 52 3.53 -16.45 6.49
C PRO A 52 2.81 -16.84 7.77
N SER A 53 1.93 -15.97 8.24
CA SER A 53 1.16 -16.23 9.45
C SER A 53 -0.24 -16.79 9.13
N PRO A 54 -0.95 -17.37 10.12
CA PRO A 54 -2.23 -18.03 9.88
C PRO A 54 -3.33 -17.09 9.37
N VAL A 55 -4.18 -17.65 8.51
CA VAL A 55 -5.37 -17.06 7.89
C VAL A 55 -6.53 -18.04 8.07
N LEU A 56 -7.70 -17.51 8.43
CA LEU A 56 -8.93 -18.29 8.49
C LEU A 56 -9.53 -18.40 7.08
N ALA A 57 -9.63 -19.62 6.57
CA ALA A 57 -10.30 -19.91 5.31
C ALA A 57 -11.83 -19.81 5.45
N GLU A 58 -12.53 -19.76 4.31
CA GLU A 58 -14.00 -19.68 4.29
C GLU A 58 -14.69 -20.87 4.96
N ASP A 59 -14.06 -22.04 4.92
CA ASP A 59 -14.53 -23.27 5.59
C ASP A 59 -14.24 -23.30 7.11
N GLY A 60 -13.66 -22.23 7.65
CA GLY A 60 -13.27 -22.11 9.06
C GLY A 60 -11.97 -22.83 9.43
N SER A 61 -11.27 -23.42 8.45
CA SER A 61 -9.95 -24.01 8.69
C SER A 61 -8.87 -22.93 8.81
N LEU A 62 -7.83 -23.22 9.58
CA LEU A 62 -6.64 -22.38 9.65
C LEU A 62 -5.63 -22.87 8.62
N GLN A 63 -5.29 -22.00 7.70
CA GLN A 63 -4.20 -22.18 6.74
C GLN A 63 -3.16 -21.08 6.92
N LEU A 64 -1.99 -21.21 6.30
CA LEU A 64 -1.03 -20.11 6.23
C LEU A 64 -1.37 -19.21 5.04
N ALA A 65 -1.04 -17.92 5.13
CA ALA A 65 -1.00 -17.07 3.94
C ALA A 65 0.03 -17.63 2.92
N ASP A 66 -0.15 -17.33 1.64
CA ASP A 66 0.78 -17.78 0.60
C ASP A 66 2.12 -17.04 0.64
N ALA A 67 2.09 -15.76 1.00
CA ALA A 67 3.28 -14.94 1.22
C ALA A 67 3.00 -13.80 2.20
N GLU A 68 4.05 -13.32 2.88
CA GLU A 68 3.95 -12.24 3.84
C GLU A 68 5.15 -11.30 3.79
N LEU A 69 4.87 -10.00 3.88
CA LEU A 69 5.86 -8.94 3.99
C LEU A 69 5.58 -8.11 5.25
N LEU A 70 6.60 -7.91 6.09
CA LEU A 70 6.62 -6.86 7.08
C LEU A 70 7.00 -5.54 6.40
N TYR A 71 6.03 -4.65 6.30
CA TYR A 71 6.25 -3.27 5.92
C TYR A 71 6.67 -2.46 7.14
N HIS A 72 7.73 -1.67 7.00
CA HIS A 72 8.18 -0.71 8.00
C HIS A 72 8.56 0.60 7.31
N GLU A 73 7.89 1.69 7.68
CA GLU A 73 8.25 3.05 7.29
C GLU A 73 8.86 3.82 8.45
N GLN A 74 9.75 4.74 8.11
CA GLN A 74 10.30 5.71 9.04
C GLN A 74 10.84 6.94 8.31
N GLY A 75 10.85 8.08 8.99
CA GLY A 75 11.37 9.32 8.42
C GLY A 75 11.05 10.53 9.28
N GLU A 76 11.05 11.69 8.64
CA GLU A 76 10.75 12.97 9.25
C GLU A 76 9.52 13.61 8.59
N PHE A 77 8.60 14.08 9.42
CA PHE A 77 7.46 14.90 9.03
C PHE A 77 7.78 16.37 9.29
N GLU A 78 7.72 17.17 8.24
CA GLU A 78 7.88 18.60 8.25
C GLU A 78 6.50 19.27 8.22
N MET A 79 6.10 19.85 9.34
CA MET A 79 4.79 20.49 9.47
C MET A 79 4.80 21.84 8.75
N THR A 80 3.81 22.05 7.89
CA THR A 80 3.57 23.36 7.29
C THR A 80 3.12 24.30 8.40
N ALA A 81 3.85 25.39 8.61
CA ALA A 81 3.54 26.36 9.64
C ALA A 81 2.09 26.84 9.52
N SER A 82 1.29 26.61 10.56
CA SER A 82 0.05 27.37 10.73
C SER A 82 0.44 28.82 10.99
N THR A 83 -0.44 29.77 10.65
CA THR A 83 -0.23 31.22 10.72
C THR A 83 0.19 31.78 12.10
N GLN A 84 0.38 30.94 13.11
CA GLN A 84 0.75 31.28 14.47
C GLN A 84 2.20 30.91 14.88
N SER A 85 2.93 30.10 14.12
CA SER A 85 4.33 29.78 14.45
C SER A 85 5.29 30.72 13.71
N GLN A 86 5.92 31.62 14.47
CA GLN A 86 6.99 32.52 13.99
C GLN A 86 8.15 31.73 13.36
N GLY A 87 8.12 31.56 12.04
CA GLY A 87 9.28 31.24 11.19
C GLY A 87 9.99 29.88 11.37
N ASN A 88 9.70 29.13 12.44
CA ASN A 88 10.35 27.83 12.69
C ASN A 88 9.52 26.68 12.12
N ILE A 89 10.16 25.91 11.24
CA ILE A 89 9.64 24.66 10.69
C ILE A 89 9.71 23.60 11.79
N LEU A 90 8.56 23.04 12.19
CA LEU A 90 8.49 21.96 13.16
C LEU A 90 8.67 20.61 12.45
N LYS A 91 9.62 19.81 12.94
CA LYS A 91 9.98 18.50 12.40
C LYS A 91 9.73 17.41 13.45
N PHE A 92 9.11 16.32 13.05
CA PHE A 92 8.76 15.20 13.92
C PHE A 92 9.18 13.89 13.28
N ALA A 93 9.86 13.03 14.03
CA ALA A 93 10.13 11.67 13.56
C ALA A 93 8.82 10.88 13.50
N PHE A 94 8.65 10.05 12.46
CA PHE A 94 7.56 9.09 12.38
C PHE A 94 8.11 7.69 12.12
N SER A 95 7.37 6.68 12.58
CA SER A 95 7.58 5.30 12.17
C SER A 95 6.30 4.50 12.29
N ARG A 96 6.00 3.66 11.30
CA ARG A 96 4.82 2.79 11.29
C ARG A 96 5.15 1.44 10.69
N LYS A 97 4.41 0.41 11.10
CA LYS A 97 4.55 -0.96 10.59
C LYS A 97 3.20 -1.53 10.22
N TYR A 98 3.20 -2.34 9.17
CA TYR A 98 2.05 -3.12 8.72
C TYR A 98 2.52 -4.51 8.29
N ILE A 99 1.62 -5.47 8.28
CA ILE A 99 1.84 -6.76 7.63
C ILE A 99 1.01 -6.80 6.35
N TRP A 100 1.67 -7.07 5.24
CA TRP A 100 1.04 -7.30 3.94
C TRP A 100 1.04 -8.80 3.69
N ARG A 101 -0.11 -9.36 3.33
CA ARG A 101 -0.27 -10.78 3.02
C ARG A 101 -0.83 -10.97 1.62
N LEU A 102 -0.28 -11.93 0.90
CA LEU A 102 -0.87 -12.47 -0.31
C LEU A 102 -1.64 -13.75 0.06
N GLN A 103 -2.88 -13.84 -0.39
CA GLN A 103 -3.68 -15.06 -0.36
C GLN A 103 -4.06 -15.42 -1.79
N LYS A 104 -3.71 -16.62 -2.23
CA LYS A 104 -4.10 -17.19 -3.51
C LYS A 104 -5.40 -17.97 -3.34
N ALA A 105 -6.28 -17.85 -4.31
CA ALA A 105 -7.50 -18.64 -4.43
C ALA A 105 -7.69 -19.07 -5.88
N GLN A 106 -8.63 -19.98 -6.13
CA GLN A 106 -8.89 -20.49 -7.47
C GLN A 106 -9.34 -19.39 -8.43
N ASP A 107 -10.09 -18.41 -7.91
CA ASP A 107 -10.71 -17.37 -8.74
C ASP A 107 -9.98 -16.01 -8.65
N VAL A 108 -9.66 -15.55 -7.44
CA VAL A 108 -9.08 -14.21 -7.22
C VAL A 108 -8.00 -14.23 -6.14
N ASN A 109 -6.79 -13.78 -6.50
CA ASN A 109 -5.73 -13.53 -5.53
C ASN A 109 -6.03 -12.22 -4.78
N THR A 110 -5.76 -12.18 -3.48
CA THR A 110 -6.04 -11.02 -2.62
C THR A 110 -4.76 -10.55 -1.93
N ILE A 111 -4.51 -9.24 -1.93
CA ILE A 111 -3.55 -8.61 -1.01
C ILE A 111 -4.32 -8.01 0.16
N SER A 112 -3.89 -8.27 1.38
CA SER A 112 -4.47 -7.68 2.58
C SER A 112 -3.42 -7.00 3.44
N VAL A 113 -3.78 -5.86 4.03
CA VAL A 113 -2.92 -5.04 4.88
C VAL A 113 -3.45 -5.09 6.30
N TRP A 114 -2.56 -5.33 7.26
CA TRP A 114 -2.90 -5.54 8.66
C TRP A 114 -2.11 -4.60 9.54
N PHE A 115 -2.75 -4.08 10.58
CA PHE A 115 -2.07 -3.36 11.63
C PHE A 115 -1.19 -4.31 12.44
N THR A 116 -0.07 -3.79 12.93
CA THR A 116 0.76 -4.45 13.95
C THR A 116 0.48 -3.86 15.32
N LYS A 117 0.57 -4.68 16.36
CA LYS A 117 0.50 -4.18 17.75
C LYS A 117 1.62 -3.18 18.00
N PRO A 118 1.35 -2.09 18.75
CA PRO A 118 2.33 -1.02 18.99
C PRO A 118 3.69 -1.56 19.45
N GLY A 119 4.77 -1.13 18.78
CA GLY A 119 6.14 -1.50 19.13
C GLY A 119 6.55 -2.93 18.78
N THR A 120 5.69 -3.71 18.10
CA THR A 120 5.97 -5.11 17.74
C THR A 120 5.84 -5.35 16.23
N ASN A 121 6.12 -6.58 15.80
CA ASN A 121 5.82 -7.06 14.45
C ASN A 121 4.63 -8.03 14.44
N VAL A 122 3.84 -8.08 15.52
CA VAL A 122 2.73 -9.02 15.69
C VAL A 122 1.46 -8.39 15.11
N ILE A 123 0.73 -9.16 14.31
CA ILE A 123 -0.55 -8.75 13.75
C ILE A 123 -1.56 -8.41 14.85
N ASP A 124 -2.32 -7.35 14.63
CA ASP A 124 -3.42 -6.92 15.48
C ASP A 124 -4.77 -7.19 14.79
N TYR A 125 -5.19 -6.29 13.91
CA TYR A 125 -6.44 -6.41 13.15
C TYR A 125 -6.28 -5.94 11.71
N LEU A 126 -7.24 -6.31 10.86
CA LEU A 126 -7.26 -5.97 9.43
C LEU A 126 -7.38 -4.45 9.25
N PHE A 127 -6.54 -3.88 8.39
CA PHE A 127 -6.73 -2.51 7.90
C PHE A 127 -7.72 -2.54 6.73
N HIS A 128 -7.32 -3.13 5.60
CA HIS A 128 -8.20 -3.39 4.46
C HIS A 128 -7.61 -4.45 3.53
N LYS A 129 -8.43 -4.92 2.59
CA LYS A 129 -8.00 -5.68 1.42
C LYS A 129 -7.81 -4.72 0.25
N ILE A 130 -6.82 -5.00 -0.60
CA ILE A 130 -6.58 -4.24 -1.83
C ILE A 130 -7.22 -5.01 -2.98
N ASP A 131 -8.31 -4.45 -3.50
CA ASP A 131 -9.01 -4.93 -4.68
C ASP A 131 -8.34 -4.35 -5.92
N ILE A 132 -7.66 -5.19 -6.71
CA ILE A 132 -6.96 -4.81 -7.94
C ILE A 132 -7.68 -5.47 -9.12
N PRO A 133 -8.56 -4.73 -9.83
CA PRO A 133 -9.19 -5.25 -11.04
C PRO A 133 -8.15 -5.37 -12.15
N VAL A 134 -7.79 -6.59 -12.53
CA VAL A 134 -6.90 -6.81 -13.68
C VAL A 134 -7.74 -6.80 -14.94
N ARG A 135 -7.47 -5.84 -15.84
CA ARG A 135 -8.20 -5.70 -17.11
C ARG A 135 -7.82 -6.81 -18.10
N SER A 136 -8.77 -7.21 -18.93
CA SER A 136 -8.57 -8.17 -20.02
C SER A 136 -7.80 -7.55 -21.18
N GLU A 137 -7.03 -8.36 -21.90
CA GLU A 137 -6.08 -7.98 -22.97
C GLU A 137 -6.69 -7.17 -24.15
N GLU A 138 -8.01 -7.05 -24.24
CA GLU A 138 -8.72 -6.35 -25.32
C GLU A 138 -8.76 -4.81 -25.15
N ASP A 139 -8.52 -4.29 -23.93
CA ASP A 139 -8.53 -2.86 -23.63
C ASP A 139 -7.16 -2.17 -23.83
N ASP A 140 -6.07 -2.94 -23.95
CA ASP A 140 -4.71 -2.41 -24.01
C ASP A 140 -4.27 -2.14 -25.47
N LYS A 141 -4.73 -1.02 -26.02
CA LYS A 141 -4.04 -0.33 -27.13
C LYS A 141 -2.95 0.63 -26.63
N ALA A 142 -2.34 0.34 -25.48
CA ALA A 142 -1.26 1.13 -24.90
C ALA A 142 0.11 0.50 -25.21
N SER A 143 1.10 1.36 -25.42
CA SER A 143 2.48 1.04 -25.78
C SER A 143 3.12 -0.03 -24.89
N PHE A 144 3.82 -0.98 -25.53
CA PHE A 144 4.52 -2.16 -25.00
C PHE A 144 5.61 -1.96 -23.91
N GLN A 145 5.53 -0.96 -23.01
CA GLN A 145 6.61 -0.69 -22.04
C GLN A 145 6.19 -0.50 -20.58
N GLU A 146 4.95 -0.10 -20.29
CA GLU A 146 4.51 0.18 -18.92
C GLU A 146 3.11 -0.39 -18.67
N ILE A 147 2.96 -1.14 -17.58
CA ILE A 147 1.69 -1.67 -17.08
C ILE A 147 1.35 -0.92 -15.79
N VAL A 148 0.15 -0.35 -15.70
CA VAL A 148 -0.36 0.29 -14.50
C VAL A 148 -1.44 -0.59 -13.88
N LEU A 149 -1.28 -0.94 -12.61
CA LEU A 149 -2.27 -1.67 -11.82
C LEU A 149 -2.84 -0.77 -10.75
N ASP A 150 -4.11 -0.42 -10.90
CA ASP A 150 -4.84 0.34 -9.90
C ASP A 150 -5.47 -0.59 -8.88
N GLY A 151 -5.37 -0.23 -7.60
CA GLY A 151 -5.98 -0.95 -6.49
C GLY A 151 -6.78 -0.01 -5.61
N SER A 152 -7.80 -0.54 -4.93
CA SER A 152 -8.54 0.23 -3.93
C SER A 152 -8.90 -0.63 -2.73
N GLY A 153 -9.15 0.01 -1.60
CA GLY A 153 -9.60 -0.65 -0.39
C GLY A 153 -10.10 0.37 0.61
N GLY A 154 -10.78 -0.07 1.65
CA GLY A 154 -11.21 0.84 2.68
C GLY A 154 -11.82 0.13 3.86
N HIS A 155 -12.01 0.88 4.94
CA HIS A 155 -12.71 0.40 6.12
C HIS A 155 -13.27 1.59 6.89
N LEU A 156 -14.34 1.32 7.64
CA LEU A 156 -14.87 2.26 8.60
C LEU A 156 -14.10 2.12 9.91
N CYS A 157 -13.58 3.23 10.43
CA CYS A 157 -12.94 3.30 11.72
C CYS A 157 -13.78 4.23 12.63
N VAL A 158 -14.62 3.61 13.45
CA VAL A 158 -15.57 4.30 14.33
C VAL A 158 -16.52 5.20 13.51
N GLU A 159 -16.24 6.50 13.41
CA GLU A 159 -17.05 7.49 12.68
C GLU A 159 -16.39 7.99 11.39
N ASP A 160 -15.13 7.63 11.15
CA ASP A 160 -14.35 8.11 10.01
C ASP A 160 -14.19 6.97 8.99
N PHE A 161 -14.49 7.23 7.72
CA PHE A 161 -14.23 6.28 6.64
C PHE A 161 -12.85 6.53 6.04
N TYR A 162 -12.05 5.46 5.97
CA TYR A 162 -10.73 5.47 5.37
C TYR A 162 -10.83 4.80 4.00
N SER A 163 -10.71 5.60 2.95
CA SER A 163 -10.60 5.14 1.56
C SER A 163 -9.13 5.13 1.17
N SER A 164 -8.66 4.02 0.58
CA SER A 164 -7.30 3.85 0.12
C SER A 164 -7.29 3.52 -1.36
N SER A 165 -6.45 4.20 -2.14
CA SER A 165 -6.16 3.85 -3.52
C SER A 165 -4.66 3.64 -3.73
N TYR A 166 -4.34 2.83 -4.73
CA TYR A 166 -2.99 2.40 -5.08
C TYR A 166 -2.84 2.51 -6.59
N SER A 167 -1.68 2.96 -7.05
CA SER A 167 -1.27 2.84 -8.46
C SER A 167 0.12 2.23 -8.51
N PHE A 168 0.23 1.03 -9.06
CA PHE A 168 1.49 0.31 -9.20
C PHE A 168 1.97 0.39 -10.65
N HIS A 169 3.18 0.92 -10.85
CA HIS A 169 3.76 1.12 -12.18
C HIS A 169 4.84 0.07 -12.46
N LEU A 170 4.53 -0.88 -13.33
CA LEU A 170 5.42 -1.97 -13.70
C LEU A 170 6.04 -1.71 -15.07
N ASN A 171 7.34 -1.99 -15.18
CA ASN A 171 8.04 -2.00 -16.45
C ASN A 171 8.04 -3.42 -17.01
N THR A 172 7.73 -3.56 -18.30
CA THR A 172 7.80 -4.83 -19.01
C THR A 172 9.13 -4.93 -19.77
N PRO A 173 10.13 -5.68 -19.26
CA PRO A 173 11.40 -5.83 -19.96
C PRO A 173 11.23 -6.69 -21.23
N SER A 174 12.14 -6.51 -22.20
CA SER A 174 12.14 -7.31 -23.44
C SER A 174 12.37 -8.82 -23.22
N LYS A 175 12.92 -9.19 -22.06
CA LYS A 175 13.05 -10.55 -21.55
C LYS A 175 12.91 -10.53 -20.03
N GLY A 176 12.10 -11.41 -19.46
CA GLY A 176 11.91 -11.53 -18.01
C GLY A 176 10.46 -11.31 -17.58
N SER A 177 10.24 -11.24 -16.27
CA SER A 177 8.96 -10.88 -15.65
C SER A 177 8.82 -9.37 -15.53
N ASP A 178 7.58 -8.89 -15.41
CA ASP A 178 7.28 -7.49 -15.11
C ASP A 178 7.91 -7.09 -13.76
N VAL A 179 8.44 -5.86 -13.69
CA VAL A 179 9.15 -5.35 -12.51
C VAL A 179 8.49 -4.07 -12.02
N LEU A 180 8.12 -4.04 -10.73
CA LEU A 180 7.58 -2.84 -10.10
C LEU A 180 8.68 -1.77 -10.00
N SER A 181 8.42 -0.63 -10.62
CA SER A 181 9.35 0.49 -10.70
C SER A 181 9.11 1.53 -9.59
N TRP A 182 7.86 1.95 -9.43
CA TRP A 182 7.38 2.85 -8.39
C TRP A 182 5.89 2.62 -8.17
N PHE A 183 5.36 3.12 -7.06
CA PHE A 183 3.93 3.10 -6.81
C PHE A 183 3.50 4.26 -5.93
N THR A 184 2.22 4.59 -5.97
CA THR A 184 1.60 5.58 -5.09
C THR A 184 0.53 4.96 -4.24
N THR A 185 0.30 5.57 -3.08
CA THR A 185 -0.84 5.28 -2.22
C THR A 185 -1.52 6.59 -1.84
N THR A 186 -2.84 6.64 -1.95
CA THR A 186 -3.62 7.77 -1.45
C THR A 186 -4.58 7.27 -0.39
N HIS A 187 -4.54 7.86 0.80
CA HIS A 187 -5.50 7.63 1.85
C HIS A 187 -6.34 8.88 2.05
N GLU A 188 -7.64 8.76 1.81
CA GLU A 188 -8.62 9.80 2.07
C GLU A 188 -9.44 9.41 3.29
N VAL A 189 -9.42 10.29 4.30
CA VAL A 189 -10.17 10.12 5.55
C VAL A 189 -11.28 11.15 5.58
N ARG A 190 -12.52 10.69 5.57
CA ARG A 190 -13.71 11.53 5.66
C ARG A 190 -14.56 11.11 6.84
N GLY A 191 -14.84 12.07 7.71
CA GLY A 191 -15.75 11.89 8.84
C GLY A 191 -16.07 13.22 9.53
N PRO A 192 -16.89 13.19 10.60
CA PRO A 192 -17.36 14.41 11.27
C PRO A 192 -16.25 15.30 11.84
N LYS A 193 -15.08 14.70 12.13
CA LYS A 193 -13.93 15.37 12.78
C LYS A 193 -12.65 15.28 11.97
N LYS A 194 -12.63 14.51 10.88
CA LYS A 194 -11.44 14.33 10.05
C LYS A 194 -11.78 14.55 8.59
N ASP A 195 -10.96 15.39 7.99
CA ASP A 195 -10.90 15.57 6.55
C ASP A 195 -9.43 15.64 6.19
N GLN A 196 -8.88 14.50 5.77
CA GLN A 196 -7.45 14.34 5.52
C GLN A 196 -7.22 13.62 4.20
N LEU A 197 -6.26 14.13 3.44
CA LEU A 197 -5.71 13.51 2.24
C LEU A 197 -4.23 13.23 2.46
N ILE A 198 -3.85 11.96 2.34
CA ILE A 198 -2.48 11.48 2.53
C ILE A 198 -2.01 10.83 1.23
N GLU A 199 -1.13 11.49 0.50
CA GLU A 199 -0.57 10.99 -0.75
C GLU A 199 0.86 10.57 -0.49
N THR A 200 1.23 9.34 -0.87
CA THR A 200 2.59 8.84 -0.73
C THR A 200 3.08 8.27 -2.03
N THR A 201 4.29 8.65 -2.44
CA THR A 201 5.03 8.08 -3.56
C THR A 201 6.17 7.23 -3.03
N PHE A 202 6.29 6.03 -3.57
CA PHE A 202 7.36 5.08 -3.30
C PHE A 202 8.16 4.86 -4.57
N SER A 203 9.46 5.12 -4.50
CA SER A 203 10.39 4.89 -5.60
C SER A 203 11.58 4.05 -5.14
N ARG A 204 12.24 3.35 -6.07
CA ARG A 204 13.49 2.66 -5.74
C ARG A 204 14.58 3.70 -5.38
N PRO A 205 15.45 3.43 -4.38
CA PRO A 205 16.58 4.29 -4.03
C PRO A 205 17.59 4.52 -5.16
#